data_AF-A0A0S8KLV4-F1
#
_entry.id   AF-A0A0S8KLV4-F1
#
_cell.length_a   1.000
_cell.length_b   1.000
_cell.length_c   1.000
_cell.angle_alpha   90.00
_cell.angle_beta   90.00
_cell.angle_gamma   90.00
#
_symmetry.space_group_name_H-M   'P 1'
#
loop_
_entity.id
_entity.type
_entity.pdbx_description
1 polymer ?
#
loop_
_entity_poly.entity_id
_entity_poly.type
_entity_poly.pdbx_seq_one_letter_code
_entity_poly.pdbx_strand_id
1 'polypeptide(L)'
;FVPHFSNPYYYSDFTHKRFFGLYSFYYFVDHEHQLRRKVPNFYTDIRIRISSQRLIFRSSFKLLNPIKKLFGWFINLHTRLQEYYEENLCYLFPCHGIEVVFKPAR
;
A
#
# COMPACT_ATOMS: atom_id res chain seq x y z
N PHE A 1 -3.28 5.28 -8.49
CA PHE A 1 -3.07 4.87 -7.09
C PHE A 1 -4.43 4.86 -6.39
N VAL A 2 -4.62 4.03 -5.37
CA VAL A 2 -5.84 3.96 -4.54
C VAL A 2 -5.58 4.52 -3.15
N PRO A 3 -6.57 5.11 -2.45
CA PRO A 3 -6.35 5.62 -1.10
C PRO A 3 -5.99 4.53 -0.12
N HIS A 4 -4.92 4.78 0.64
CA HIS A 4 -4.49 3.91 1.72
C HIS A 4 -5.48 4.02 2.89
N PHE A 5 -5.71 2.94 3.63
CA PHE A 5 -6.67 2.94 4.75
C PHE A 5 -6.36 3.99 5.82
N SER A 6 -5.07 4.32 5.99
CA SER A 6 -4.61 5.35 6.91
C SER A 6 -4.68 6.78 6.35
N ASN A 7 -5.21 7.01 5.14
CA ASN A 7 -5.26 8.35 4.54
C ASN A 7 -6.17 9.27 5.39
N PRO A 8 -5.73 10.47 5.79
CA PRO A 8 -6.56 11.39 6.58
C PRO A 8 -7.90 11.75 5.93
N TYR A 9 -7.96 11.74 4.60
CA TYR A 9 -9.18 12.04 3.83
C TYR A 9 -9.98 10.79 3.48
N TYR A 10 -9.56 9.60 3.93
CA TYR A 10 -10.15 8.34 3.49
C TYR A 10 -11.67 8.32 3.74
N TYR A 11 -12.08 8.68 4.96
CA TYR A 11 -13.48 8.67 5.40
C TYR A 11 -14.25 9.94 5.00
N SER A 12 -13.58 10.93 4.42
CA SER A 12 -14.23 12.15 3.95
C SER A 12 -14.98 11.94 2.63
N ASP A 13 -14.53 10.99 1.81
CA ASP A 13 -15.19 10.61 0.56
C ASP A 13 -16.22 9.49 0.81
N PHE A 14 -17.51 9.83 0.69
CA PHE A 14 -18.62 8.91 0.91
C PHE A 14 -18.70 7.78 -0.14
N THR A 15 -17.94 7.87 -1.23
CA THR A 15 -17.91 6.84 -2.29
C THR A 15 -16.93 5.70 -2.00
N HIS A 16 -16.04 5.85 -1.02
CA HIS A 16 -15.10 4.79 -0.65
C HIS A 16 -15.81 3.59 -0.01
N LYS A 17 -15.70 2.43 -0.67
CA LYS A 17 -16.32 1.17 -0.21
C LYS A 17 -15.33 0.18 0.42
N ARG A 18 -14.03 0.27 0.10
CA ARG A 18 -13.03 -0.75 0.48
C ARG A 18 -11.69 -0.13 0.85
N PHE A 19 -11.12 -0.64 1.93
CA PHE A 19 -9.79 -0.24 2.41
C PHE A 19 -8.70 -0.95 1.62
N PHE A 20 -7.66 -0.19 1.28
CA PHE A 20 -6.47 -0.73 0.64
C PHE A 20 -5.26 -0.55 1.57
N GLY A 21 -4.54 -1.64 1.79
CA GLY A 21 -3.27 -1.74 2.48
C GLY A 21 -2.24 -2.45 1.61
N LEU A 22 -1.02 -2.58 2.11
CA LEU A 22 0.13 -3.20 1.46
C LEU A 22 -0.21 -4.61 0.97
N TYR A 23 -1.01 -5.35 1.73
CA TYR A 23 -1.36 -6.73 1.45
C TYR A 23 -2.64 -6.93 0.63
N SER A 24 -3.42 -5.87 0.35
CA SER A 24 -4.75 -6.02 -0.26
C SER A 24 -4.71 -6.75 -1.60
N PHE A 25 -3.70 -6.49 -2.44
CA PHE A 25 -3.55 -7.16 -3.73
C PHE A 25 -2.88 -8.54 -3.63
N TYR A 26 -2.22 -8.85 -2.50
CA TYR A 26 -1.55 -10.13 -2.31
C TYR A 26 -2.50 -11.30 -2.08
N TYR A 27 -3.78 -11.05 -1.79
CA TYR A 27 -4.83 -12.07 -1.79
C TYR A 27 -5.07 -12.70 -3.18
N PHE A 28 -4.60 -12.03 -4.25
CA PHE A 28 -4.65 -12.53 -5.64
C PHE A 28 -3.31 -13.07 -6.12
N VAL A 29 -2.29 -13.14 -5.25
CA VAL A 29 -0.92 -13.55 -5.60
C VAL A 29 -0.65 -14.92 -5.00
N ASP A 30 0.03 -15.79 -5.76
CA ASP A 30 0.47 -17.09 -5.25
C ASP A 30 1.43 -16.96 -4.08
N HIS A 31 1.32 -17.86 -3.10
CA HIS A 31 2.07 -17.80 -1.84
C HIS A 31 3.59 -17.62 -2.02
N GLU A 32 4.18 -18.25 -3.04
CA GLU A 32 5.60 -18.16 -3.39
C GLU A 32 6.04 -16.73 -3.75
N HIS A 33 5.13 -15.94 -4.31
CA HIS A 33 5.37 -14.57 -4.77
C HIS A 33 4.84 -13.50 -3.81
N GLN A 34 4.22 -13.91 -2.70
CA GLN A 34 3.80 -12.98 -1.64
C GLN A 34 4.98 -12.45 -0.83
N LEU A 35 4.75 -11.34 -0.12
CA LEU A 35 5.70 -10.76 0.83
C LEU A 35 6.01 -11.70 2.02
N ARG A 36 6.76 -11.19 3.01
CA ARG A 36 7.22 -11.99 4.15
C ARG A 36 6.03 -12.48 4.97
N ARG A 37 5.09 -11.59 5.30
CA ARG A 37 3.81 -12.01 5.87
C ARG A 37 2.95 -12.60 4.75
N LYS A 38 2.54 -13.85 4.94
CA LYS A 38 1.65 -14.53 3.99
C LYS A 38 0.19 -14.18 4.28
N VAL A 39 -0.59 -14.04 3.22
CA VAL A 39 -2.05 -13.88 3.26
C VAL A 39 -2.71 -15.02 2.50
N PRO A 40 -3.92 -15.44 2.89
CA PRO A 40 -4.61 -16.50 2.16
C PRO A 40 -4.91 -16.10 0.71
N ASN A 41 -4.83 -17.04 -0.23
CA ASN A 41 -5.08 -16.79 -1.66
C ASN A 41 -6.21 -17.68 -2.25
N PHE A 42 -6.99 -18.36 -1.41
CA PHE A 42 -8.03 -19.31 -1.83
C PHE A 42 -9.42 -18.70 -2.07
N TYR A 43 -9.60 -17.38 -1.88
CA TYR A 43 -10.92 -16.74 -1.98
C TYR A 43 -11.39 -16.51 -3.42
N THR A 44 -10.51 -16.65 -4.40
CA THR A 44 -10.77 -16.35 -5.82
C THR A 44 -9.80 -17.15 -6.67
N ASP A 45 -10.18 -17.44 -7.92
CA ASP A 45 -9.31 -18.09 -8.90
C ASP A 45 -8.43 -17.10 -9.68
N ILE A 46 -8.65 -15.79 -9.50
CA ILE A 46 -7.85 -14.76 -10.16
C ILE A 46 -6.42 -14.81 -9.62
N ARG A 47 -5.44 -14.84 -10.52
CA ARG A 47 -4.01 -14.83 -10.19
C ARG A 47 -3.28 -13.69 -10.87
N ILE A 48 -2.53 -12.92 -10.08
CA ILE A 48 -1.73 -11.79 -10.56
C ILE A 48 -0.29 -11.92 -10.06
N ARG A 49 0.64 -11.27 -10.78
CA ARG A 49 1.98 -10.99 -10.30
C ARG A 49 2.17 -9.49 -10.13
N ILE A 50 2.57 -9.07 -8.93
CA ILE A 50 2.87 -7.67 -8.62
C ILE A 50 4.29 -7.36 -9.14
N SER A 51 4.38 -6.45 -10.09
CA SER A 51 5.65 -5.99 -10.68
C SER A 51 6.26 -4.85 -9.88
N SER A 52 5.42 -3.95 -9.34
CA SER A 52 5.86 -2.83 -8.53
C SER A 52 4.78 -2.44 -7.53
N GLN A 53 5.23 -2.01 -6.35
CA GLN A 53 4.36 -1.52 -5.29
C GLN A 53 5.03 -0.36 -4.57
N ARG A 54 4.29 0.74 -4.41
CA ARG A 54 4.77 1.98 -3.80
C ARG A 54 3.73 2.60 -2.88
N LEU A 55 4.17 3.02 -1.71
CA LEU A 55 3.40 3.82 -0.75
C LEU A 55 3.58 5.31 -1.06
N ILE A 56 2.49 6.02 -1.29
CA ILE A 56 2.51 7.43 -1.66
C ILE A 56 2.22 8.28 -0.42
N PHE A 57 3.18 9.12 -0.06
CA PHE A 57 3.07 10.09 1.02
C PHE A 57 2.99 11.49 0.44
N ARG A 58 1.85 12.16 0.64
CA ARG A 58 1.63 13.55 0.22
C ARG A 58 1.14 14.37 1.41
N SER A 59 0.96 15.66 1.22
CA SER A 59 0.32 16.55 2.20
C SER A 59 -0.24 17.77 1.48
N SER A 60 -1.40 18.26 1.93
CA SER A 60 -1.91 19.56 1.50
C SER A 60 -1.07 20.72 2.06
N PHE A 61 -0.38 20.50 3.18
CA PHE A 61 0.52 21.47 3.79
C PHE A 61 1.83 21.55 3.00
N LYS A 62 2.08 22.71 2.36
CA LYS A 62 3.23 22.94 1.47
C LYS A 62 4.58 22.65 2.14
N LEU A 63 4.74 23.02 3.41
CA LEU A 63 5.99 22.82 4.17
C LEU A 63 6.22 21.36 4.57
N LEU A 64 5.16 20.63 4.90
CA LEU A 64 5.26 19.23 5.34
C LEU A 64 5.31 18.25 4.16
N ASN A 65 4.81 18.64 2.99
CA ASN A 65 4.80 17.80 1.79
C ASN A 65 6.20 17.29 1.39
N PRO A 66 7.27 18.11 1.32
CA PRO A 66 8.62 17.59 1.01
C PRO A 66 9.13 16.62 2.07
N ILE A 67 8.89 16.89 3.36
CA ILE A 67 9.28 16.00 4.47
C ILE A 67 8.60 14.63 4.32
N LYS A 68 7.29 14.62 4.05
CA LYS A 68 6.54 13.38 3.81
C LYS A 68 6.99 12.64 2.56
N LYS A 69 7.34 13.36 1.48
CA LYS A 69 7.90 12.75 0.27
C LYS A 69 9.25 12.09 0.54
N LEU A 70 10.12 12.73 1.32
CA LEU A 70 11.42 12.17 1.71
C LEU A 70 11.24 10.91 2.58
N PHE A 71 10.34 10.97 3.57
CA PHE A 71 9.97 9.80 4.37
C PHE A 71 9.44 8.68 3.49
N GLY A 72 8.54 9.00 2.56
CA GLY A 72 8.03 8.05 1.59
C GLY A 72 9.11 7.45 0.72
N TRP A 73 10.06 8.25 0.22
CA TRP A 73 11.19 7.75 -0.55
C TRP A 73 11.98 6.70 0.24
N PHE A 74 12.29 6.98 1.52
CA PHE A 74 12.97 6.05 2.41
C PHE A 74 12.19 4.74 2.63
N ILE A 75 10.90 4.83 2.97
CA ILE A 75 10.05 3.64 3.20
C ILE A 75 9.94 2.78 1.93
N ASN A 76 9.95 3.41 0.75
CA ASN A 76 9.84 2.68 -0.52
C ASN A 76 11.16 2.05 -1.00
N LEU A 77 12.30 2.25 -0.31
CA LEU A 77 13.57 1.66 -0.72
C LEU A 77 13.57 0.13 -0.65
N HIS A 78 12.85 -0.44 0.30
CA HIS A 78 12.83 -1.89 0.49
C HIS A 78 11.47 -2.36 0.99
N THR A 79 11.03 -3.53 0.54
CA THR A 79 9.72 -4.06 0.90
C THR A 79 9.57 -4.28 2.41
N ARG A 80 10.65 -4.68 3.10
CA ARG A 80 10.63 -4.85 4.57
C ARG A 80 10.35 -3.54 5.30
N LEU A 81 10.80 -2.39 4.76
CA LEU A 81 10.49 -1.09 5.35
C LEU A 81 9.02 -0.73 5.14
N GLN A 82 8.44 -1.08 3.99
CA GLN A 82 7.01 -0.92 3.74
C GLN A 82 6.18 -1.79 4.70
N GLU A 83 6.59 -3.06 4.91
CA GLU A 83 5.94 -3.97 5.86
C GLU A 83 6.04 -3.42 7.30
N TYR A 84 7.24 -3.00 7.72
CA TYR A 84 7.46 -2.42 9.05
C TYR A 84 6.65 -1.14 9.28
N TYR A 85 6.60 -0.26 8.27
CA TYR A 85 5.82 0.97 8.31
C TYR A 85 4.33 0.67 8.48
N GLU A 86 3.76 -0.24 7.69
CA GLU A 86 2.33 -0.54 7.76
C GLU A 86 1.95 -1.15 9.11
N GLU A 87 2.82 -2.00 9.66
CA GLU A 87 2.59 -2.67 10.94
C GLU A 87 2.71 -1.72 12.15
N ASN A 88 3.68 -0.79 12.14
CA ASN A 88 4.04 -0.02 13.35
C ASN A 88 3.77 1.49 13.26
N LEU A 89 3.84 2.08 12.06
CA LEU A 89 3.93 3.54 11.90
C LEU A 89 2.76 4.15 11.10
N CYS A 90 1.84 3.35 10.59
CA CYS A 90 0.80 3.81 9.65
C CYS A 90 -0.14 4.89 10.22
N TYR A 91 -0.41 4.85 11.53
CA TYR A 91 -1.23 5.86 12.21
C TYR A 91 -0.46 7.12 12.61
N LEU A 92 0.86 7.01 12.80
CA LEU A 92 1.73 8.14 13.13
C LEU A 92 2.07 8.97 11.89
N PHE A 93 2.33 8.30 10.77
CA PHE A 93 2.65 8.93 9.49
C PHE A 93 1.65 8.48 8.43
N PRO A 94 0.47 9.13 8.32
CA PRO A 94 -0.58 8.75 7.39
C PRO A 94 -0.12 8.68 5.92
N CYS A 95 -0.17 7.47 5.33
CA CYS A 95 0.02 7.26 3.90
C CYS A 95 -1.21 7.77 3.12
N HIS A 96 -0.99 8.43 1.99
CA HIS A 96 -2.09 8.94 1.16
C HIS A 96 -2.65 7.87 0.23
N GLY A 97 -1.80 6.97 -0.27
CA GLY A 97 -2.24 6.01 -1.25
C GLY A 97 -1.24 4.93 -1.55
N ILE A 98 -1.72 3.89 -2.24
CA ILE A 98 -0.90 2.79 -2.71
C ILE A 98 -0.98 2.78 -4.23
N GLU A 99 0.18 2.71 -4.86
CA GLU A 99 0.32 2.43 -6.27
C GLU A 99 0.81 1.00 -6.44
N VAL A 100 0.04 0.21 -7.19
CA VAL A 100 0.36 -1.19 -7.49
C VAL A 100 0.30 -1.37 -8.99
N VAL A 101 1.40 -1.89 -9.56
CA VAL A 101 1.47 -2.30 -10.95
C VAL A 101 1.56 -3.81 -10.98
N PHE A 102 0.59 -4.46 -11.57
CA PHE A 102 0.51 -5.92 -11.68
C PHE A 102 0.21 -6.36 -13.11
N LYS A 103 0.49 -7.63 -13.37
CA LYS A 103 0.18 -8.32 -14.63
C LYS A 103 -0.53 -9.65 -14.32
N PRO A 104 -1.31 -10.21 -15.26
CA PRO A 104 -1.87 -11.55 -15.10
C PRO A 104 -0.76 -12.57 -14.81
N ALA A 105 -1.00 -13.48 -13.87
CA ALA A 105 -0.18 -14.68 -13.76
C ALA A 105 -0.54 -15.58 -14.96
N ARG A 106 0.48 -15.98 -15.72
CA ARG A 106 0.31 -16.94 -16.83
C ARG A 106 0.23 -18.34 -16.27
#